data_AF-A0A7X1ZJZ2-F1
#
_entry.id   AF-A0A7X1ZJZ2-F1
#
_cell.length_a   1.000
_cell.length_b   1.000
_cell.length_c   1.000
_cell.angle_alpha   90.00
_cell.angle_beta   90.00
_cell.angle_gamma   90.00
#
_symmetry.space_group_name_H-M   'P 1'
#
loop_
_entity.id
_entity.type
_entity.pdbx_description
1 polymer ?
#
loop_
_entity_poly.entity_id
_entity_poly.type
_entity_poly.pdbx_seq_one_letter_code
_entity_poly.pdbx_strand_id
1 'polypeptide(L)'
;MPEVGEAKNKNDYSSFYVKDKPFANIGEIGFIHSGEWRTIRLEQGGEWQMLDKITVADPPEKPVQGRININTASKQVLEALPGIDSALSQAIVNYGNSKKKPFNEIGEILQILLLARLGSNGKDDDKDGYTDEEDEREAIFRSLSNLITTRSNCFTVISRGEVVKNDEIVAERKIKAVIDRGSLPIKIKYYRELSED
;
A
#
# COMPACT_ATOMS: atom_id res chain seq x y z
N MET A 1 18.38 5.85 -8.55
CA MET A 1 17.22 5.97 -9.45
C MET A 1 17.74 5.90 -10.88
N PRO A 2 17.00 5.35 -11.84
CA PRO A 2 17.40 5.43 -13.24
C PRO A 2 17.61 6.90 -13.64
N GLU A 3 18.59 7.18 -14.52
CA GLU A 3 18.73 8.50 -15.15
C GLU A 3 17.49 8.82 -15.98
N VAL A 4 17.06 10.09 -15.92
CA VAL A 4 15.79 10.58 -16.44
C VAL A 4 16.04 11.92 -17.15
N GLY A 5 15.33 12.17 -18.24
CA GLY A 5 15.34 13.47 -18.91
C GLY A 5 14.26 14.40 -18.36
N GLU A 6 14.67 15.58 -17.90
CA GLU A 6 13.78 16.71 -17.58
C GLU A 6 13.77 17.69 -18.76
N ALA A 7 12.57 18.12 -19.19
CA ALA A 7 12.44 19.23 -20.13
C ALA A 7 12.36 20.54 -19.35
N LYS A 8 13.28 21.48 -19.58
CA LYS A 8 13.28 22.82 -18.96
C LYS A 8 13.27 23.90 -20.03
N ASN A 9 12.21 24.72 -20.10
CA ASN A 9 12.26 26.00 -20.80
C ASN A 9 12.50 27.14 -19.80
N LYS A 10 13.15 28.20 -20.26
CA LYS A 10 13.56 29.36 -19.44
C LYS A 10 12.38 30.15 -18.85
N ASN A 11 11.16 29.91 -19.34
CA ASN A 11 9.92 30.56 -18.91
C ASN A 11 8.88 29.58 -18.35
N ASP A 12 9.26 28.31 -18.09
CA ASP A 12 8.30 27.31 -17.60
C ASP A 12 8.12 27.45 -16.08
N TYR A 13 6.85 27.45 -15.65
CA TYR A 13 6.45 27.48 -14.25
C TYR A 13 6.29 26.07 -13.65
N SER A 14 6.59 25.02 -14.43
CA SER A 14 6.47 23.62 -14.03
C SER A 14 7.49 22.78 -14.79
N SER A 15 8.05 21.77 -14.13
CA SER A 15 8.78 20.68 -14.78
C SER A 15 7.76 19.61 -15.23
N PHE A 16 8.13 18.77 -16.19
CA PHE A 16 7.43 17.49 -16.37
C PHE A 16 8.43 16.38 -16.65
N TYR A 17 8.21 15.27 -15.97
CA TYR A 17 9.10 14.12 -15.96
C TYR A 17 8.62 13.09 -16.98
N VAL A 18 9.47 12.73 -17.96
CA VAL A 18 9.16 11.63 -18.89
C VAL A 18 10.04 10.43 -18.58
N LYS A 19 9.40 9.34 -18.14
CA LYS A 19 10.12 8.10 -17.89
C LYS A 19 10.52 7.41 -19.20
N ASP A 20 11.82 7.16 -19.38
CA ASP A 20 12.37 6.46 -20.56
C ASP A 20 12.68 4.96 -20.32
N LYS A 21 12.18 4.42 -19.21
CA LYS A 21 12.43 3.04 -18.74
C LYS A 21 11.15 2.39 -18.21
N PRO A 22 11.10 1.05 -18.10
CA PRO A 22 9.97 0.35 -17.51
C PRO A 22 9.59 0.91 -16.13
N PHE A 23 8.29 0.92 -15.82
CA PHE A 23 7.82 1.33 -14.50
C PHE A 23 8.31 0.35 -13.43
N ALA A 24 8.94 0.88 -12.39
CA ALA A 24 9.46 0.15 -11.24
C ALA A 24 8.39 -0.01 -10.16
N ASN A 25 7.40 0.89 -10.11
CA ASN A 25 6.26 0.81 -9.22
C ASN A 25 5.03 1.43 -9.88
N ILE A 26 3.84 1.03 -9.42
CA ILE A 26 2.57 1.50 -10.01
C ILE A 26 2.30 2.99 -9.76
N GLY A 27 2.95 3.62 -8.78
CA GLY A 27 2.84 5.07 -8.55
C GLY A 27 3.51 5.91 -9.63
N GLU A 28 4.44 5.34 -10.41
CA GLU A 28 5.08 6.05 -11.53
C GLU A 28 4.14 6.26 -12.72
N ILE A 29 2.90 5.76 -12.66
CA ILE A 29 1.87 6.12 -13.63
C ILE A 29 1.54 7.62 -13.60
N GLY A 30 1.85 8.31 -12.49
CA GLY A 30 1.81 9.77 -12.41
C GLY A 30 2.78 10.46 -13.37
N PHE A 31 3.74 9.75 -13.97
CA PHE A 31 4.61 10.27 -15.03
C PHE A 31 4.01 10.13 -16.43
N ILE A 32 2.80 9.59 -16.57
CA ILE A 32 2.12 9.52 -17.87
C ILE A 32 1.34 10.81 -18.09
N HIS A 33 1.69 11.49 -19.18
CA HIS A 33 1.01 12.68 -19.66
C HIS A 33 0.15 12.32 -20.88
N SER A 34 -1.14 12.65 -20.83
CA SER A 34 -2.08 12.51 -21.95
C SER A 34 -2.15 13.81 -22.77
N GLY A 35 -2.56 13.70 -24.05
CA GLY A 35 -2.65 14.85 -24.97
C GLY A 35 -3.47 16.00 -24.37
N GLU A 36 -3.04 17.24 -24.63
CA GLU A 36 -3.38 18.48 -23.89
C GLU A 36 -2.65 18.71 -22.55
N TRP A 37 -1.53 18.02 -22.28
CA TRP A 37 -0.70 18.23 -21.08
C TRP A 37 -1.40 17.85 -19.77
N ARG A 38 -2.29 16.85 -19.80
CA ARG A 38 -2.96 16.36 -18.59
C ARG A 38 -2.21 15.16 -18.03
N THR A 39 -1.58 15.35 -16.87
CA THR A 39 -1.02 14.27 -16.05
C THR A 39 -2.13 13.44 -15.41
N ILE A 40 -1.89 12.14 -15.26
CA ILE A 40 -2.71 11.32 -14.37
C ILE A 40 -2.40 11.73 -12.93
N ARG A 41 -3.40 12.23 -12.19
CA ARG A 41 -3.18 12.76 -10.85
C ARG A 41 -3.44 11.72 -9.79
N LEU A 42 -2.46 11.44 -8.95
CA LEU A 42 -2.58 10.54 -7.81
C LEU A 42 -2.81 11.34 -6.51
N GLU A 43 -3.80 12.23 -6.54
CA GLU A 43 -4.18 13.08 -5.39
C GLU A 43 -5.66 12.95 -5.03
N GLN A 44 -6.11 13.66 -3.99
CA GLN A 44 -7.51 13.63 -3.59
C GLN A 44 -8.43 14.11 -4.73
N GLY A 45 -9.29 13.21 -5.23
CA GLY A 45 -10.18 13.49 -6.36
C GLY A 45 -9.56 13.24 -7.74
N GLY A 46 -8.30 12.78 -7.79
CA GLY A 46 -7.63 12.31 -9.00
C GLY A 46 -8.00 10.87 -9.40
N GLU A 47 -7.19 10.29 -10.28
CA GLU A 47 -7.44 9.00 -10.96
C GLU A 47 -6.84 7.78 -10.22
N TRP A 48 -6.58 7.88 -8.92
CA TRP A 48 -5.92 6.84 -8.12
C TRP A 48 -6.67 5.48 -8.07
N GLN A 49 -7.97 5.41 -8.39
CA GLN A 49 -8.74 4.16 -8.39
C GLN A 49 -8.19 3.11 -9.37
N MET A 50 -7.51 3.55 -10.42
CA MET A 50 -6.92 2.63 -11.41
C MET A 50 -5.71 1.86 -10.86
N LEU A 51 -5.12 2.29 -9.75
CA LEU A 51 -3.89 1.70 -9.18
C LEU A 51 -4.08 0.24 -8.76
N ASP A 52 -5.31 -0.18 -8.39
CA ASP A 52 -5.61 -1.59 -8.08
C ASP A 52 -5.89 -2.44 -9.34
N LYS A 53 -5.89 -1.82 -10.53
CA LYS A 53 -6.16 -2.47 -11.83
C LYS A 53 -4.90 -2.75 -12.66
N ILE A 54 -3.76 -2.22 -12.22
CA ILE A 54 -2.48 -2.33 -12.93
C ILE A 54 -1.46 -3.05 -12.06
N THR A 55 -0.40 -3.55 -12.68
CA THR A 55 0.73 -4.18 -11.99
C THR A 55 2.02 -3.94 -12.76
N VAL A 56 3.12 -3.80 -12.04
CA VAL A 56 4.48 -3.84 -12.61
C VAL A 56 5.15 -5.20 -12.41
N ALA A 57 4.44 -6.17 -11.83
CA ALA A 57 4.96 -7.50 -11.57
C ALA A 57 5.03 -8.33 -12.85
N ASP A 58 6.10 -9.13 -12.97
CA ASP A 58 6.29 -10.10 -14.04
C ASP A 58 6.50 -11.50 -13.43
N PRO A 59 5.66 -12.50 -13.74
CA PRO A 59 4.48 -12.43 -14.60
C PRO A 59 3.27 -11.76 -13.92
N PRO A 60 2.42 -11.03 -14.67
CA PRO A 60 1.34 -10.21 -14.11
C PRO A 60 0.23 -11.04 -13.44
N GLU A 61 0.08 -12.31 -13.78
CA GLU A 61 -0.93 -13.20 -13.19
C GLU A 61 -0.54 -13.68 -11.79
N LYS A 62 0.73 -13.54 -11.39
CA LYS A 62 1.20 -13.98 -10.08
C LYS A 62 1.04 -12.86 -9.05
N PRO A 63 0.39 -13.12 -7.89
CA PRO A 63 0.35 -12.15 -6.81
C PRO A 63 1.75 -11.82 -6.29
N VAL A 64 2.03 -10.52 -6.14
CA VAL A 64 3.23 -10.05 -5.42
C VAL A 64 3.10 -10.42 -3.94
N GLN A 65 4.06 -11.22 -3.47
CA GLN A 65 4.14 -11.68 -2.07
C GLN A 65 4.82 -10.63 -1.19
N GLY A 66 4.63 -10.74 0.13
CA GLY A 66 5.35 -9.91 1.11
C GLY A 66 4.81 -8.49 1.30
N ARG A 67 3.73 -8.11 0.63
CA ARG A 67 3.09 -6.80 0.81
C ARG A 67 2.40 -6.69 2.18
N ILE A 68 2.53 -5.52 2.79
CA ILE A 68 1.97 -5.18 4.08
C ILE A 68 0.51 -4.78 3.91
N ASN A 69 -0.40 -5.48 4.58
CA ASN A 69 -1.80 -5.13 4.55
C ASN A 69 -2.09 -3.96 5.50
N ILE A 70 -2.31 -2.77 4.96
CA ILE A 70 -2.52 -1.52 5.73
C ILE A 70 -3.79 -1.53 6.58
N ASN A 71 -4.74 -2.43 6.29
CA ASN A 71 -5.94 -2.61 7.11
C ASN A 71 -5.68 -3.41 8.40
N THR A 72 -4.56 -4.14 8.48
CA THR A 72 -4.26 -5.06 9.60
C THR A 72 -2.88 -4.87 10.21
N ALA A 73 -2.01 -4.08 9.58
CA ALA A 73 -0.67 -3.80 10.06
C ALA A 73 -0.73 -3.05 11.39
N SER A 74 0.19 -3.38 12.31
CA SER A 74 0.34 -2.59 13.54
C SER A 74 0.95 -1.23 13.24
N LYS A 75 0.79 -0.28 14.16
CA LYS A 75 1.39 1.04 14.06
C LYS A 75 2.91 0.95 13.83
N GLN A 76 3.60 0.10 14.57
CA GLN A 76 5.06 -0.07 14.46
C GLN A 76 5.48 -0.61 13.09
N VAL A 77 4.67 -1.48 12.48
CA VAL A 77 4.94 -1.98 11.12
C VAL A 77 4.75 -0.87 10.09
N LEU A 78 3.73 -0.02 10.26
CA LEU A 78 3.50 1.13 9.38
C LEU A 78 4.61 2.18 9.52
N GLU A 79 5.09 2.47 10.73
CA GLU A 79 6.21 3.40 10.99
C GLU A 79 7.55 2.91 10.41
N ALA A 80 7.67 1.62 10.08
CA ALA A 80 8.84 1.07 9.41
C ALA A 80 8.82 1.28 7.88
N LEU A 81 7.70 1.77 7.32
CA LEU A 81 7.59 2.07 5.89
C LEU A 81 8.31 3.38 5.54
N PRO A 82 8.89 3.49 4.32
CA PRO A 82 9.53 4.71 3.86
C PRO A 82 8.59 5.92 3.94
N GLY A 83 9.04 7.00 4.58
CA GLY A 83 8.27 8.25 4.66
C GLY A 83 7.04 8.21 5.57
N ILE A 84 6.83 7.14 6.35
CA ILE A 84 5.71 7.04 7.30
C ILE A 84 6.21 7.30 8.72
N ASP A 85 5.87 8.46 9.28
CA ASP A 85 6.16 8.81 10.67
C ASP A 85 5.05 8.35 11.64
N SER A 86 5.20 8.70 12.92
CA SER A 86 4.22 8.32 13.95
C SER A 86 2.85 8.99 13.78
N ALA A 87 2.80 10.18 13.17
CA ALA A 87 1.57 10.90 12.91
C ALA A 87 0.82 10.29 11.72
N LEU A 88 1.54 9.96 10.65
CA LEU A 88 1.02 9.29 9.46
C LEU A 88 0.55 7.87 9.76
N SER A 89 1.35 7.08 10.47
CA SER A 89 0.93 5.73 10.90
C SER A 89 -0.35 5.78 11.74
N GLN A 90 -0.45 6.75 12.66
CA GLN A 90 -1.67 6.95 13.44
C GLN A 90 -2.85 7.37 12.56
N ALA A 91 -2.64 8.22 11.56
CA ALA A 91 -3.68 8.62 10.61
C ALA A 91 -4.18 7.44 9.77
N ILE A 92 -3.28 6.55 9.31
CA ILE A 92 -3.63 5.32 8.59
C ILE A 92 -4.47 4.39 9.48
N VAL A 93 -4.05 4.17 10.74
CA VAL A 93 -4.81 3.37 11.71
C VAL A 93 -6.17 3.99 12.02
N ASN A 94 -6.21 5.32 12.18
CA ASN A 94 -7.45 6.04 12.47
C ASN A 94 -8.41 6.00 11.28
N TYR A 95 -7.93 6.01 10.04
CA TYR A 95 -8.78 5.87 8.86
C TYR A 95 -9.59 4.57 8.94
N GLY A 96 -8.96 3.46 9.33
CA GLY A 96 -9.62 2.17 9.49
C GLY A 96 -10.57 2.09 10.71
N ASN A 97 -10.25 2.80 11.79
CA ASN A 97 -11.01 2.73 13.05
C ASN A 97 -12.11 3.79 13.20
N SER A 98 -12.01 4.93 12.50
CA SER A 98 -12.90 6.08 12.68
C SER A 98 -13.79 6.33 11.46
N LYS A 99 -14.98 5.72 11.49
CA LYS A 99 -16.18 6.05 10.69
C LYS A 99 -16.18 5.82 9.17
N LYS A 100 -15.13 5.30 8.53
CA LYS A 100 -15.20 4.81 7.16
C LYS A 100 -14.58 3.42 7.11
N LYS A 101 -15.21 2.54 6.33
CA LYS A 101 -14.79 1.17 6.03
C LYS A 101 -13.25 1.00 5.91
N PRO A 102 -12.72 -0.23 6.09
CA PRO A 102 -11.33 -0.53 5.73
C PRO A 102 -11.02 -0.03 4.31
N PHE A 103 -9.76 0.34 4.05
CA PHE A 103 -9.29 0.69 2.71
C PHE A 103 -9.66 -0.42 1.74
N ASN A 104 -10.41 -0.11 0.69
CA ASN A 104 -10.76 -1.08 -0.34
C ASN A 104 -9.65 -1.18 -1.38
N GLU A 105 -9.07 -0.04 -1.74
CA GLU A 105 -7.99 0.10 -2.71
C GLU A 105 -6.79 0.79 -2.07
N ILE A 106 -5.58 0.45 -2.53
CA ILE A 106 -4.35 1.05 -1.98
C ILE A 106 -4.28 2.56 -2.20
N GLY A 107 -4.85 3.07 -3.31
CA GLY A 107 -4.84 4.49 -3.64
C GLY A 107 -5.68 5.36 -2.69
N GLU A 108 -6.60 4.76 -1.91
CA GLU A 108 -7.35 5.50 -0.87
C GLU A 108 -6.43 6.11 0.20
N ILE A 109 -5.19 5.61 0.35
CA ILE A 109 -4.18 6.20 1.24
C ILE A 109 -3.86 7.66 0.88
N LEU A 110 -4.02 8.04 -0.40
CA LEU A 110 -3.83 9.41 -0.90
C LEU A 110 -4.93 10.38 -0.43
N GLN A 111 -6.05 9.86 0.11
CA GLN A 111 -7.10 10.69 0.71
C GLN A 111 -6.81 11.08 2.17
N ILE A 112 -5.77 10.52 2.78
CA ILE A 112 -5.35 10.91 4.12
C ILE A 112 -4.75 12.31 4.03
N LEU A 113 -5.40 13.29 4.67
CA LEU A 113 -5.02 14.70 4.59
C LEU A 113 -3.55 14.96 4.93
N LEU A 114 -2.98 14.20 5.87
CA LEU A 114 -1.57 14.34 6.24
C LEU A 114 -0.64 13.88 5.11
N LEU A 115 -1.01 12.85 4.34
CA LEU A 115 -0.31 12.44 3.13
C LEU A 115 -0.50 13.45 2.00
N ALA A 116 -1.71 13.98 1.83
CA ALA A 116 -2.03 14.97 0.81
C ALA A 116 -1.29 16.32 0.99
N ARG A 117 -0.62 16.54 2.13
CA ARG A 117 0.19 17.74 2.42
C ARG A 117 1.69 17.49 2.31
N LEU A 118 2.11 16.25 2.07
CA LEU A 118 3.51 15.93 1.82
C LEU A 118 3.87 16.39 0.41
N GLY A 119 5.06 16.97 0.21
CA GLY A 119 5.41 17.68 -1.03
C GLY A 119 4.64 18.98 -1.24
N SER A 120 4.12 19.60 -0.18
CA SER A 120 3.49 20.93 -0.20
C SER A 120 4.00 21.77 0.97
N ASN A 121 5.32 21.87 1.06
CA ASN A 121 6.06 22.46 2.18
C ASN A 121 6.95 23.65 1.78
N GLY A 122 6.89 24.08 0.51
CA GLY A 122 7.69 25.15 -0.08
C GLY A 122 9.16 24.79 -0.27
N LYS A 123 9.51 23.51 -0.27
CA LYS A 123 10.86 23.01 -0.53
C LYS A 123 10.87 22.26 -1.85
N ASP A 124 12.06 22.21 -2.41
CA ASP A 124 12.43 21.39 -3.56
C ASP A 124 13.09 20.11 -2.99
N ASP A 125 12.26 19.10 -2.74
CA ASP A 125 12.57 17.84 -2.06
C ASP A 125 13.42 16.91 -2.96
N ASP A 126 13.28 17.00 -4.28
CA ASP A 126 14.02 16.19 -5.26
C ASP A 126 15.20 16.93 -5.94
N LYS A 127 15.26 18.26 -5.79
CA LYS A 127 16.30 19.19 -6.24
C LYS A 127 16.29 19.46 -7.74
N ASP A 128 15.13 19.41 -8.37
CA ASP A 128 14.97 19.68 -9.79
C ASP A 128 14.81 21.20 -10.10
N GLY A 129 14.65 22.03 -9.08
CA GLY A 129 14.48 23.48 -9.17
C GLY A 129 13.03 23.96 -9.13
N TYR A 130 12.06 23.07 -8.96
CA TYR A 130 10.64 23.36 -8.80
C TYR A 130 10.18 22.96 -7.39
N THR A 131 9.25 23.72 -6.82
CA THR A 131 8.76 23.51 -5.46
C THR A 131 7.29 23.19 -5.47
N ASP A 132 6.88 22.27 -4.61
CA ASP A 132 5.53 21.79 -4.40
C ASP A 132 4.85 21.25 -5.68
N GLU A 133 5.61 20.59 -6.57
CA GLU A 133 5.07 20.02 -7.83
C GLU A 133 4.52 18.58 -7.68
N GLU A 134 3.96 18.03 -8.77
CA GLU A 134 3.21 16.77 -8.75
C GLU A 134 4.04 15.60 -8.25
N ASP A 135 5.29 15.52 -8.68
CA ASP A 135 6.16 14.44 -8.31
C ASP A 135 6.47 14.49 -6.81
N GLU A 136 6.75 15.65 -6.20
CA GLU A 136 6.97 15.80 -4.76
C GLU A 136 5.77 15.31 -3.95
N ARG A 137 4.56 15.68 -4.38
CA ARG A 137 3.31 15.25 -3.74
C ARG A 137 3.09 13.73 -3.84
N GLU A 138 3.55 13.12 -4.92
CA GLU A 138 3.39 11.69 -5.18
C GLU A 138 4.56 10.83 -4.69
N ALA A 139 5.68 11.44 -4.27
CA ALA A 139 6.93 10.75 -3.94
C ALA A 139 6.76 9.65 -2.88
N ILE A 140 6.00 9.95 -1.82
CA ILE A 140 5.75 8.97 -0.76
C ILE A 140 4.90 7.83 -1.29
N PHE A 141 3.83 8.10 -2.02
CA PHE A 141 3.03 7.03 -2.60
C PHE A 141 3.84 6.14 -3.55
N ARG A 142 4.69 6.73 -4.40
CA ARG A 142 5.63 5.98 -5.25
C ARG A 142 6.50 5.04 -4.43
N SER A 143 7.05 5.50 -3.31
CA SER A 143 7.88 4.68 -2.40
C SER A 143 7.12 3.55 -1.69
N LEU A 144 5.82 3.73 -1.48
CA LEU A 144 4.97 2.77 -0.76
C LEU A 144 4.27 1.75 -1.66
N SER A 145 3.97 2.12 -2.91
CA SER A 145 2.99 1.44 -3.75
C SER A 145 3.27 -0.05 -4.00
N ASN A 146 4.54 -0.46 -4.02
CA ASN A 146 4.94 -1.87 -4.14
C ASN A 146 4.96 -2.62 -2.79
N LEU A 147 5.01 -1.90 -1.67
CA LEU A 147 5.15 -2.46 -0.33
C LEU A 147 3.79 -2.73 0.34
N ILE A 148 2.74 -2.04 -0.08
CA ILE A 148 1.44 -2.07 0.58
C ILE A 148 0.37 -2.83 -0.20
N THR A 149 -0.66 -3.30 0.51
CA THR A 149 -1.88 -3.87 -0.06
C THR A 149 -3.06 -3.64 0.88
N THR A 150 -4.29 -3.79 0.38
CA THR A 150 -5.51 -3.81 1.21
C THR A 150 -6.05 -5.22 1.45
N ARG A 151 -5.42 -6.24 0.83
CA ARG A 151 -5.93 -7.61 0.76
C ARG A 151 -4.92 -8.61 1.28
N SER A 152 -5.40 -9.71 1.85
CA SER A 152 -4.57 -10.84 2.29
C SER A 152 -4.98 -12.14 1.60
N ASN A 153 -3.99 -12.94 1.24
CA ASN A 153 -4.16 -14.33 0.79
C ASN A 153 -3.71 -15.33 1.88
N CYS A 154 -2.88 -14.90 2.83
CA CYS A 154 -2.42 -15.72 3.94
C CYS A 154 -3.16 -15.36 5.22
N PHE A 155 -3.66 -16.37 5.93
CA PHE A 155 -4.42 -16.21 7.18
C PHE A 155 -3.90 -17.19 8.22
N THR A 156 -3.97 -16.79 9.49
CA THR A 156 -3.84 -17.71 10.62
C THR A 156 -5.24 -18.07 11.10
N VAL A 157 -5.56 -19.36 11.12
CA VAL A 157 -6.81 -19.88 11.69
C VAL A 157 -6.48 -20.63 12.97
N ILE A 158 -7.21 -20.33 14.03
CA ILE A 158 -7.14 -21.06 15.30
C ILE A 158 -8.48 -21.77 15.47
N SER A 159 -8.44 -23.09 15.52
CA SER A 159 -9.61 -23.95 15.76
C SER A 159 -9.53 -24.55 17.15
N ARG A 160 -10.62 -24.51 17.92
CA ARG A 160 -10.75 -25.09 19.26
C ARG A 160 -11.82 -26.17 19.21
N GLY A 161 -11.46 -27.38 19.62
CA GLY A 161 -12.37 -28.51 19.80
C GLY A 161 -12.51 -28.81 21.29
N GLU A 162 -13.75 -29.00 21.74
CA GLU A 162 -14.09 -29.25 23.14
C GLU A 162 -14.97 -30.50 23.25
N VAL A 163 -14.75 -31.30 24.29
CA VAL A 163 -15.62 -32.41 24.69
C VAL A 163 -16.35 -31.99 25.95
N VAL A 164 -17.69 -31.96 25.90
CA VAL A 164 -18.54 -31.54 27.02
C VAL A 164 -19.29 -32.73 27.60
N LYS A 165 -19.26 -32.90 28.93
CA LYS A 165 -20.06 -33.88 29.67
C LYS A 165 -20.68 -33.21 30.90
N ASN A 166 -21.98 -33.40 31.13
CA ASN A 166 -22.71 -32.79 32.25
C ASN A 166 -22.49 -31.26 32.35
N ASP A 167 -22.54 -30.56 31.22
CA ASP A 167 -22.25 -29.12 31.10
C ASP A 167 -20.83 -28.68 31.50
N GLU A 168 -19.90 -29.62 31.68
CA GLU A 168 -18.48 -29.35 31.93
C GLU A 168 -17.60 -29.75 30.73
N ILE A 169 -16.63 -28.89 30.38
CA ILE A 169 -15.61 -29.22 29.37
C ILE A 169 -14.62 -30.21 30.01
N VAL A 170 -14.65 -31.45 29.55
CA VAL A 170 -13.78 -32.52 30.06
C VAL A 170 -12.49 -32.70 29.26
N ALA A 171 -12.43 -32.13 28.05
CA ALA A 171 -11.22 -32.09 27.24
C ALA A 171 -11.28 -30.92 26.25
N GLU A 172 -10.14 -30.30 26.00
CA GLU A 172 -9.96 -29.26 25.00
C GLU A 172 -8.73 -29.55 24.14
N ARG A 173 -8.82 -29.19 22.86
CA ARG A 173 -7.67 -29.09 21.95
C ARG A 173 -7.76 -27.85 21.07
N LYS A 174 -6.62 -27.22 20.82
CA LYS A 174 -6.49 -26.09 19.89
C LYS A 174 -5.49 -26.39 18.79
N ILE A 175 -5.82 -26.05 17.56
CA ILE A 175 -4.95 -26.15 16.40
C ILE A 175 -4.77 -24.76 15.79
N LYS A 176 -3.52 -24.36 15.57
CA LYS A 176 -3.17 -23.15 14.81
C LYS A 176 -2.70 -23.57 13.43
N ALA A 177 -3.35 -23.08 12.38
CA ALA A 177 -3.01 -23.33 10.99
C ALA A 177 -2.73 -22.02 10.24
N VAL A 178 -1.73 -22.04 9.36
CA VAL A 178 -1.47 -20.98 8.37
C VAL A 178 -2.02 -21.45 7.04
N ILE A 179 -2.96 -20.69 6.49
CA ILE A 179 -3.72 -21.01 5.28
C ILE A 179 -3.39 -19.98 4.20
N ASP A 180 -3.14 -20.45 2.98
CA ASP A 180 -2.93 -19.64 1.78
C ASP A 180 -4.06 -19.92 0.78
N ARG A 181 -4.91 -18.90 0.56
CA ARG A 181 -6.00 -18.92 -0.43
C ARG A 181 -5.62 -18.31 -1.78
N GLY A 182 -4.35 -17.98 -1.99
CA GLY A 182 -3.85 -17.40 -3.24
C GLY A 182 -3.73 -18.41 -4.39
N SER A 183 -3.96 -19.70 -4.12
CA SER A 183 -4.09 -20.76 -5.11
C SER A 183 -5.34 -21.59 -4.86
N LEU A 184 -5.88 -22.20 -5.92
CA LEU A 184 -6.92 -23.22 -5.81
C LEU A 184 -6.31 -24.61 -6.10
N PRO A 185 -6.54 -25.62 -5.26
CA PRO A 185 -7.26 -25.56 -3.98
C PRO A 185 -6.49 -24.73 -2.92
N ILE A 186 -7.22 -24.25 -1.90
CA ILE A 186 -6.66 -23.56 -0.74
C ILE A 186 -5.62 -24.47 -0.07
N LYS A 187 -4.46 -23.92 0.31
CA LYS A 187 -3.34 -24.68 0.86
C LYS A 187 -3.15 -24.40 2.34
N ILE A 188 -3.05 -25.45 3.16
CA ILE A 188 -2.52 -25.35 4.53
C ILE A 188 -1.00 -25.37 4.42
N LYS A 189 -0.34 -24.26 4.72
CA LYS A 189 1.12 -24.12 4.64
C LYS A 189 1.82 -24.68 5.86
N TYR A 190 1.17 -24.57 7.01
CA TYR A 190 1.69 -24.98 8.30
C TYR A 190 0.52 -25.24 9.25
N TYR A 191 0.65 -26.21 10.13
CA TYR A 191 -0.24 -26.32 11.29
C TYR A 191 0.52 -26.89 12.48
N ARG A 192 0.05 -26.56 13.68
CA ARG A 192 0.49 -27.18 14.93
C ARG A 192 -0.64 -27.25 15.93
N GLU A 193 -0.59 -28.25 16.78
CA GLU A 193 -1.35 -28.26 18.03
C GLU A 193 -0.78 -27.16 18.95
N LEU A 194 -1.66 -26.44 19.62
CA LEU A 194 -1.30 -25.53 20.69
C LEU A 194 -1.43 -26.32 22.00
N SER A 195 -0.32 -26.50 22.70
CA SER A 195 -0.33 -27.00 24.07
C SER A 195 -1.07 -26.01 24.96
N GLU A 196 -1.72 -26.53 26.00
CA GLU A 196 -2.11 -25.72 27.14
C GLU A 196 -0.80 -25.29 27.83
N ASP A 197 -0.54 -23.98 27.87
CA ASP A 197 0.54 -23.39 28.68
C ASP A 197 0.17 -23.45 30.17
#